data_AF-A0A4Q2XVV8-F1
#
_entry.id   AF-A0A4Q2XVV8-F1
#
_cell.length_a   1.000
_cell.length_b   1.000
_cell.length_c   1.000
_cell.angle_alpha   90.00
_cell.angle_beta   90.00
_cell.angle_gamma   90.00
#
_symmetry.space_group_name_H-M   'P 1'
#
loop_
_entity.id
_entity.type
_entity.pdbx_description
1 polymer ?
#
loop_
_entity_poly.entity_id
_entity_poly.type
_entity_poly.pdbx_seq_one_letter_code
_entity_poly.pdbx_strand_id
1 'polypeptide(L)'
;SQRAAALYKKAKVKVSPADCEPRALAAAVRKKDPVALQVWEEYTDQLATGLANPIWLLNPDRIVIGGGIAKAGKLIFDPLKKKLKAQLAASFFKGLEIVPAQFGNDAGIIGSAAVAREAAQT
;
A
#
# COMPACT_ATOMS: atom_id res chain seq x y z
N SER A 1 13.16 2.17 4.90
CA SER A 1 13.45 1.22 3.81
C SER A 1 14.83 1.52 3.22
N GLN A 2 15.57 0.51 2.73
CA GLN A 2 16.91 0.71 2.14
C GLN A 2 16.90 1.67 0.94
N ARG A 3 15.80 1.68 0.16
CA ARG A 3 15.61 2.55 -1.02
C ARG A 3 15.52 4.03 -0.65
N ALA A 4 14.73 4.38 0.37
CA ALA A 4 14.61 5.76 0.84
C ALA A 4 15.96 6.29 1.34
N ALA A 5 16.68 5.50 2.13
CA ALA A 5 18.01 5.86 2.62
C ALA A 5 19.01 6.13 1.47
N ALA A 6 18.94 5.35 0.38
CA ALA A 6 19.77 5.57 -0.80
C ALA A 6 19.46 6.91 -1.50
N LEU A 7 18.17 7.25 -1.65
CA LEU A 7 17.75 8.51 -2.29
C LEU A 7 18.09 9.74 -1.45
N TYR A 8 17.89 9.71 -0.13
CA TYR A 8 18.31 10.79 0.76
C TYR A 8 19.84 10.97 0.78
N LYS A 9 20.60 9.87 0.74
CA LYS A 9 22.07 9.93 0.62
C LYS A 9 22.50 10.61 -0.69
N LYS A 10 21.84 10.30 -1.81
CA LYS A 10 22.09 10.95 -3.10
C LYS A 10 21.77 12.45 -3.07
N ALA A 11 20.70 12.84 -2.37
CA ALA A 11 20.31 14.23 -2.18
C ALA A 11 21.19 15.00 -1.16
N LYS A 12 22.20 14.37 -0.56
CA LYS A 12 23.07 14.93 0.49
C LYS A 12 22.31 15.41 1.75
N VAL A 13 21.14 14.84 2.02
CA VAL A 13 20.35 15.14 3.22
C VAL A 13 20.64 14.09 4.28
N LYS A 14 21.03 14.54 5.48
CA LYS A 14 21.23 13.65 6.64
C LYS A 14 19.86 13.19 7.14
N VAL A 15 19.61 11.88 7.10
CA VAL A 15 18.39 11.26 7.62
C VAL A 15 18.74 10.07 8.50
N SER A 16 17.91 9.82 9.51
CA SER A 16 17.99 8.61 10.33
C SER A 16 17.24 7.45 9.67
N PRO A 17 17.51 6.19 10.07
CA PRO A 17 16.73 5.04 9.60
C PRO A 17 15.23 5.16 9.88
N ALA A 18 14.86 5.80 11.00
CA ALA A 18 13.46 6.04 11.39
C ALA A 18 12.75 7.00 10.42
N ASP A 19 13.46 7.99 9.87
CA ASP A 19 12.91 8.93 8.88
C ASP A 19 12.57 8.24 7.55
N CYS A 20 13.17 7.07 7.32
CA CYS A 20 12.96 6.24 6.14
C CYS A 20 11.83 5.21 6.32
N GLU A 21 11.12 5.20 7.45
CA GLU A 21 9.96 4.34 7.68
C GLU A 21 8.71 4.86 6.94
N PRO A 22 7.76 3.98 6.55
CA PRO A 22 6.57 4.39 5.82
C PRO A 22 5.78 5.53 6.49
N ARG A 23 5.69 5.52 7.82
CA ARG A 23 4.99 6.55 8.59
C ARG A 23 5.70 7.91 8.52
N ALA A 24 7.02 7.91 8.68
CA ALA A 24 7.82 9.13 8.61
C ALA A 24 7.85 9.70 7.19
N LEU A 25 8.02 8.84 6.18
CA LEU A 25 7.91 9.21 4.77
C LEU A 25 6.54 9.82 4.45
N ALA A 26 5.44 9.22 4.90
CA ALA A 26 4.10 9.77 4.71
C ALA A 26 3.94 11.15 5.37
N ALA A 27 4.62 11.41 6.49
CA ALA A 27 4.64 12.74 7.12
C ALA A 27 5.49 13.74 6.31
N ALA A 28 6.64 13.33 5.81
CA ALA A 28 7.52 14.15 4.96
C ALA A 28 6.87 14.52 3.62
N VAL A 29 6.14 13.58 2.99
CA VAL A 29 5.34 13.83 1.79
C VAL A 29 4.29 14.92 2.04
N ARG A 30 3.60 14.90 3.19
CA ARG A 30 2.63 15.95 3.55
C ARG A 30 3.29 17.32 3.71
N LYS A 31 4.56 17.35 4.12
CA LYS A 31 5.39 18.56 4.18
C LYS A 31 6.00 18.96 2.83
N LYS A 32 5.65 18.27 1.74
CA LYS A 32 6.16 18.49 0.38
C LYS A 32 7.68 18.33 0.27
N ASP A 33 8.27 17.44 1.07
CA ASP A 33 9.68 17.07 0.92
C ASP A 33 9.89 16.44 -0.47
N PRO A 34 10.77 16.99 -1.32
CA PRO A 34 10.95 16.52 -2.69
C PRO A 34 11.52 15.11 -2.77
N VAL A 35 12.38 14.71 -1.83
CA VAL A 35 12.95 13.35 -1.79
C VAL A 35 11.87 12.38 -1.33
N ALA A 36 11.09 12.74 -0.30
CA ALA A 36 9.99 11.90 0.15
C ALA A 36 8.92 11.70 -0.94
N LEU A 37 8.59 12.77 -1.68
CA LEU A 37 7.66 12.71 -2.82
C LEU A 37 8.17 11.75 -3.91
N GLN A 38 9.46 11.84 -4.26
CA GLN A 38 10.05 10.93 -5.24
C GLN A 38 9.99 9.47 -4.77
N VAL A 39 10.42 9.21 -3.52
CA VAL A 39 10.37 7.87 -2.92
C VAL A 39 8.94 7.32 -2.92
N TRP A 40 7.97 8.16 -2.58
CA TRP A 40 6.56 7.80 -2.51
C TRP A 40 5.98 7.46 -3.88
N GLU A 41 6.32 8.25 -4.89
CA GLU A 41 5.88 8.03 -6.27
C GLU A 41 6.42 6.72 -6.82
N GLU A 42 7.73 6.48 -6.69
CA GLU A 42 8.39 5.23 -7.10
C GLU A 42 7.78 4.02 -6.39
N TYR A 43 7.53 4.14 -5.08
CA TYR A 43 6.90 3.06 -4.31
C TYR A 43 5.46 2.79 -4.79
N THR A 44 4.69 3.84 -5.07
CA THR A 44 3.31 3.70 -5.55
C THR A 44 3.27 3.08 -6.94
N ASP A 45 4.22 3.40 -7.83
CA ASP A 45 4.38 2.74 -9.14
C ASP A 45 4.64 1.24 -8.99
N GLN A 46 5.63 0.88 -8.17
CA GLN A 46 5.97 -0.52 -7.93
C GLN A 46 4.79 -1.29 -7.35
N LEU A 47 4.06 -0.69 -6.40
CA LEU A 47 2.87 -1.30 -5.83
C LEU A 47 1.76 -1.47 -6.87
N ALA A 48 1.51 -0.46 -7.71
CA ALA A 48 0.51 -0.54 -8.77
C ALA A 48 0.83 -1.68 -9.75
N THR A 49 2.07 -1.76 -10.23
CA THR A 49 2.50 -2.83 -11.13
C THR A 49 2.42 -4.20 -10.46
N GLY A 50 2.82 -4.31 -9.19
CA GLY A 50 2.70 -5.55 -8.43
C GLY A 50 1.25 -6.03 -8.28
N LEU A 51 0.31 -5.10 -8.10
CA LEU A 51 -1.13 -5.39 -7.99
C LEU A 51 -1.81 -5.63 -9.35
N ALA A 52 -1.32 -5.03 -10.44
CA ALA A 52 -1.90 -5.23 -11.76
C ALA A 52 -1.86 -6.72 -12.18
N ASN A 53 -0.77 -7.42 -11.85
CA ASN A 53 -0.58 -8.83 -12.20
C ASN A 53 -1.68 -9.75 -11.65
N PRO A 54 -1.95 -9.81 -10.32
CA PRO A 54 -3.04 -10.63 -9.80
C PRO A 54 -4.42 -10.13 -10.24
N ILE A 55 -4.61 -8.84 -10.54
CA ILE A 55 -5.88 -8.35 -11.10
C ILE A 55 -6.13 -8.96 -12.47
N TRP A 56 -5.13 -8.96 -13.34
CA TRP A 56 -5.23 -9.61 -14.65
C TRP A 56 -5.48 -11.11 -14.55
N LEU A 57 -4.88 -11.78 -13.56
CA LEU A 57 -4.99 -13.22 -13.40
C LEU A 57 -6.32 -13.67 -12.77
N LEU A 58 -6.80 -12.95 -11.76
CA LEU A 58 -7.90 -13.39 -10.90
C LEU A 58 -9.19 -12.61 -11.12
N ASN A 59 -9.13 -11.44 -11.76
CA ASN A 59 -10.23 -10.49 -11.90
C ASN A 59 -11.06 -10.32 -10.60
N PRO A 60 -10.43 -9.95 -9.48
CA PRO A 60 -11.11 -9.88 -8.19
C PRO A 60 -12.04 -8.66 -8.13
N ASP A 61 -13.15 -8.79 -7.40
CA ASP A 61 -14.00 -7.63 -7.09
C ASP A 61 -13.37 -6.70 -6.04
N ARG A 62 -12.46 -7.22 -5.20
CA ARG A 62 -11.88 -6.46 -4.08
C ARG A 62 -10.44 -6.84 -3.76
N ILE A 63 -9.62 -5.83 -3.49
CA ILE A 63 -8.25 -5.93 -2.97
C ILE A 63 -8.19 -5.22 -1.62
N VAL A 64 -7.70 -5.95 -0.61
CA VAL A 64 -7.52 -5.44 0.75
C VAL A 64 -6.02 -5.24 1.02
N ILE A 65 -5.63 -4.00 1.34
CA ILE A 65 -4.23 -3.63 1.60
C ILE A 65 -4.02 -3.41 3.10
N GLY A 66 -3.16 -4.22 3.71
CA GLY A 66 -2.79 -4.12 5.12
C GLY A 66 -1.44 -3.43 5.37
N GLY A 67 -0.98 -3.52 6.62
CA GLY A 67 0.34 -3.05 7.03
C GLY A 67 0.47 -1.53 7.25
N GLY A 68 1.69 -1.09 7.56
CA GLY A 68 1.96 0.30 7.92
C GLY A 68 1.69 1.32 6.82
N ILE A 69 1.75 0.90 5.54
CA ILE A 69 1.50 1.76 4.39
C ILE A 69 0.02 2.10 4.23
N ALA A 70 -0.89 1.16 4.52
CA ALA A 70 -2.33 1.39 4.44
C ALA A 70 -2.79 2.53 5.36
N LYS A 71 -2.07 2.77 6.45
CA LYS A 71 -2.30 3.90 7.38
C LYS A 71 -2.07 5.28 6.74
N ALA A 72 -1.44 5.35 5.57
CA ALA A 72 -1.30 6.60 4.82
C ALA A 72 -2.63 7.07 4.19
N GLY A 73 -3.65 6.19 4.12
CA GLY A 73 -4.98 6.54 3.65
C GLY A 73 -4.96 7.08 2.21
N LYS A 74 -5.72 8.13 1.95
CA LYS A 74 -5.83 8.76 0.62
C LYS A 74 -4.47 9.05 -0.04
N LEU A 75 -3.44 9.33 0.76
CA LEU A 75 -2.09 9.60 0.27
C LEU A 75 -1.48 8.44 -0.54
N ILE A 76 -1.85 7.18 -0.25
CA ILE A 76 -1.44 6.03 -1.06
C ILE A 76 -2.58 5.53 -1.96
N PHE A 77 -3.82 5.48 -1.46
CA PHE A 77 -4.92 4.85 -2.19
C PHE A 77 -5.35 5.64 -3.43
N ASP A 78 -5.35 6.97 -3.40
CA ASP A 78 -5.74 7.79 -4.55
C ASP A 78 -4.74 7.67 -5.72
N PRO A 79 -3.43 7.88 -5.53
CA PRO A 79 -2.46 7.71 -6.62
C PRO A 79 -2.35 6.25 -7.07
N LEU A 80 -2.52 5.27 -6.16
CA LEU A 80 -2.55 3.86 -6.51
C LEU A 80 -3.71 3.52 -7.46
N LYS A 81 -4.93 3.98 -7.13
CA LYS A 81 -6.11 3.81 -8.00
C LYS A 81 -5.90 4.45 -9.37
N LYS A 82 -5.29 5.66 -9.41
CA LYS A 82 -4.97 6.34 -10.67
C LYS A 82 -4.00 5.52 -11.53
N LYS A 83 -2.92 5.01 -10.93
CA LYS A 83 -1.91 4.21 -11.63
C LYS A 83 -2.48 2.88 -12.13
N LEU A 84 -3.27 2.19 -11.32
CA LEU A 84 -3.95 0.95 -11.72
C LEU A 84 -4.95 1.17 -12.86
N LYS A 85 -5.74 2.25 -12.80
CA LYS A 85 -6.65 2.63 -13.89
C LYS A 85 -5.91 2.88 -15.22
N ALA A 86 -4.66 3.34 -15.17
CA ALA A 86 -3.84 3.54 -16.37
C ALA A 86 -3.21 2.25 -16.90
N GLN A 87 -3.06 1.21 -16.06
CA GLN A 87 -2.43 -0.07 -16.43
C GLN A 87 -3.44 -1.15 -16.82
N LEU A 88 -4.69 -1.03 -16.39
CA LEU A 88 -5.74 -2.05 -16.55
C LEU A 88 -6.74 -1.65 -17.64
N ALA A 89 -7.30 -2.65 -18.34
CA ALA A 89 -8.47 -2.42 -19.17
C ALA A 89 -9.69 -2.02 -18.31
N ALA A 90 -10.57 -1.19 -18.88
CA ALA A 90 -11.72 -0.64 -18.15
C ALA A 90 -12.63 -1.72 -17.53
N SER A 91 -12.74 -2.89 -18.16
CA SER A 91 -13.53 -4.02 -17.64
C SER A 91 -12.99 -4.61 -16.35
N PHE A 92 -11.66 -4.66 -16.17
CA PHE A 92 -11.00 -5.17 -14.97
C PHE A 92 -10.96 -4.15 -13.83
N PHE A 93 -11.00 -2.85 -14.17
CA PHE A 93 -11.02 -1.80 -13.15
C PHE A 93 -12.44 -1.43 -12.70
N LYS A 94 -13.45 -1.64 -13.55
CA LYS A 94 -14.85 -1.34 -13.23
C LYS A 94 -15.34 -2.26 -12.12
N GLY A 95 -15.74 -1.68 -10.99
CA GLY A 95 -16.25 -2.42 -9.84
C GLY A 95 -15.16 -2.91 -8.87
N LEU A 96 -13.88 -2.86 -9.26
CA LEU A 96 -12.77 -3.23 -8.39
C LEU A 96 -12.66 -2.25 -7.21
N GLU A 97 -12.78 -2.79 -6.01
CA GLU A 97 -12.60 -2.04 -4.77
C GLU A 97 -11.21 -2.24 -4.18
N ILE A 98 -10.51 -1.14 -3.91
CA ILE A 98 -9.19 -1.17 -3.25
C ILE A 98 -9.34 -0.47 -1.90
N VAL A 99 -9.25 -1.24 -0.83
CA VAL A 99 -9.62 -0.83 0.53
C VAL A 99 -8.53 -1.16 1.56
N PRO A 100 -8.41 -0.38 2.66
CA PRO A 100 -7.51 -0.73 3.74
C PRO A 100 -8.02 -1.95 4.53
N ALA A 101 -7.09 -2.75 5.07
CA ALA A 101 -7.42 -3.83 5.99
C ALA A 101 -8.01 -3.27 7.29
N GLN A 102 -9.23 -3.70 7.62
CA GLN A 102 -9.96 -3.20 8.80
C GLN A 102 -9.37 -3.69 10.12
N PHE A 103 -8.99 -4.96 10.19
CA PHE A 103 -8.57 -5.60 11.45
C PHE A 103 -7.09 -5.43 11.79
N GLY A 104 -6.31 -4.81 10.90
CA GLY A 104 -4.89 -4.54 11.16
C GLY A 104 -4.13 -5.76 11.67
N ASN A 105 -3.47 -5.62 12.83
CA ASN A 105 -2.68 -6.69 13.44
C ASN A 105 -3.54 -7.81 14.03
N ASP A 106 -4.82 -7.55 14.30
CA ASP A 106 -5.75 -8.51 14.90
C ASP A 106 -6.40 -9.42 13.85
N ALA A 107 -6.15 -9.19 12.56
CA ALA A 107 -6.72 -10.00 11.47
C ALA A 107 -6.42 -11.50 11.64
N GLY A 108 -5.22 -11.84 12.11
CA GLY A 108 -4.82 -13.23 12.35
C GLY A 108 -5.65 -13.91 13.44
N ILE A 109 -5.73 -13.29 14.62
CA ILE A 109 -6.47 -13.86 15.76
C ILE A 109 -7.97 -13.92 15.49
N ILE A 110 -8.53 -12.90 14.83
CA ILE A 110 -9.94 -12.89 14.42
C ILE A 110 -10.22 -14.01 13.42
N GLY A 111 -9.34 -14.21 12.43
CA GLY A 111 -9.46 -15.31 11.47
C GLY A 111 -9.44 -16.68 12.14
N SER A 112 -8.50 -16.89 13.07
CA SER A 112 -8.44 -18.15 13.84
C SER A 112 -9.69 -18.39 14.67
N ALA A 113 -10.23 -17.36 15.34
CA ALA A 113 -11.46 -17.47 16.10
C ALA A 113 -12.67 -17.79 15.20
N ALA A 114 -12.74 -17.21 14.00
CA ALA A 114 -13.79 -17.50 13.03
C ALA A 114 -13.76 -18.96 12.56
N VAL A 115 -12.58 -19.48 12.23
CA VAL A 115 -12.40 -20.89 11.83
C VAL A 115 -12.78 -21.85 12.96
N ALA A 116 -12.35 -21.56 14.20
CA ALA A 116 -12.71 -22.38 15.35
C ALA A 116 -14.22 -22.39 15.62
N ARG A 117 -14.90 -21.25 15.43
CA ARG A 117 -16.35 -21.13 15.57
C ARG A 117 -17.10 -21.94 14.51
N GLU A 118 -16.63 -21.94 13.27
CA GLU A 118 -17.22 -22.73 12.18
C GLU A 118 -17.10 -24.23 12.45
N ALA A 119 -15.91 -24.69 12.89
CA ALA A 119 -15.66 -26.09 13.24
C ALA A 119 -16.45 -26.57 14.47
N ALA A 120 -16.82 -25.66 15.39
CA ALA A 120 -17.64 -26.01 16.57
C ALA A 120 -19.15 -26.11 16.24
N GLN A 121 -19.56 -25.69 15.05
CA GLN A 121 -20.97 -25.71 14.59
C GLN A 121 -21.28 -26.89 13.67
N THR A 122 -20.26 -27.62 13.21
CA THR A 122 -20.35 -28.89 12.47
C THR A 122 -20.32 -30.07 13.42
#